data_AF-A0A352IUB1-F1
#
_entry.id   AF-A0A352IUB1-F1
#
_cell.length_a   1.000
_cell.length_b   1.000
_cell.length_c   1.000
_cell.angle_alpha   90.00
_cell.angle_beta   90.00
_cell.angle_gamma   90.00
#
_symmetry.space_group_name_H-M   'P 1'
#
loop_
_entity.id
_entity.type
_entity.pdbx_description
1 polymer ?
#
loop_
_entity_poly.entity_id
_entity_poly.type
_entity_poly.pdbx_seq_one_letter_code
_entity_poly.pdbx_strand_id
1 'polypeptide(L)'
;MRGPLSASIHTAVITTLFTLLALFSAGTQAQGLSDQTISSFIDSLKAAEQLEPEFEDLSEDMDSQNDGTMPDFSRIFSDSLKELEGHQAYGQLEDLVQDHGFGSLEEWAATGDRIFQAWMAIEMEQQSPAAQQEMNAAMAEIENNPNMTAQQKAQMRAMMEGAMGAMQSASNAPPADIKAVRPHVDALREAGNY
;
A
#
# COMPACT_ATOMS: atom_id res chain seq x y z
N MET A 1 40.12 37.97 -47.48
CA MET A 1 40.34 36.74 -46.68
C MET A 1 39.48 36.85 -45.44
N ARG A 2 38.37 36.10 -45.36
CA ARG A 2 37.52 35.95 -44.17
C ARG A 2 37.56 34.48 -43.79
N GLY A 3 38.11 34.15 -42.62
CA GLY A 3 38.12 32.78 -42.09
C GLY A 3 36.78 32.48 -41.40
N PRO A 4 36.21 31.27 -41.54
CA PRO A 4 35.02 30.89 -40.80
C PRO A 4 35.42 30.39 -39.41
N LEU A 5 35.14 31.18 -38.39
CA LEU A 5 34.97 30.72 -37.00
C LEU A 5 33.46 30.56 -36.79
N SER A 6 32.90 29.38 -37.01
CA SER A 6 31.64 28.95 -36.39
C SER A 6 31.26 27.55 -36.88
N ALA A 7 31.82 26.52 -36.25
CA ALA A 7 31.31 25.15 -36.43
C ALA A 7 31.56 24.29 -35.19
N SER A 8 32.65 24.50 -34.47
CA SER A 8 33.08 23.59 -33.40
C SER A 8 32.43 23.82 -32.03
N ILE A 9 31.77 24.96 -31.79
CA ILE A 9 31.19 25.28 -30.47
C ILE A 9 29.78 24.70 -30.31
N HIS A 10 28.98 24.66 -31.39
CA HIS A 10 27.62 24.10 -31.33
C HIS A 10 27.60 22.59 -31.15
N THR A 11 28.57 21.87 -31.72
CA THR A 11 28.65 20.40 -31.60
C THR A 11 29.05 19.97 -30.18
N ALA A 12 29.90 20.75 -29.49
CA ALA A 12 30.32 20.43 -28.13
C ALA A 12 29.18 20.56 -27.11
N VAL A 13 28.34 21.60 -27.20
CA VAL A 13 27.23 21.82 -26.24
C VAL A 13 26.12 20.77 -26.39
N ILE A 14 25.82 20.35 -27.63
CA ILE A 14 24.77 19.35 -27.90
C ILE A 14 25.20 17.95 -27.43
N THR A 15 26.49 17.63 -27.50
CA THR A 15 27.01 16.31 -27.08
C THR A 15 27.03 16.17 -25.56
N THR A 16 27.31 17.25 -24.82
CA THR A 16 27.29 17.27 -23.34
C THR A 16 25.87 17.18 -22.77
N LEU A 17 24.88 17.77 -23.45
CA LEU A 17 23.48 17.70 -23.01
C LEU A 17 22.87 16.30 -23.20
N PHE A 18 23.29 15.57 -24.24
CA PHE A 18 22.85 14.18 -24.48
C PHE A 18 23.48 13.16 -23.53
N THR A 19 24.65 13.45 -22.94
CA THR A 19 25.30 12.56 -21.97
C THR A 19 24.77 12.74 -20.54
N LEU A 20 24.22 13.91 -20.21
CA LEU A 20 23.55 14.16 -18.91
C LEU A 20 22.14 13.57 -18.83
N LEU A 21 21.45 13.35 -19.96
CA LEU A 21 20.11 12.76 -19.99
C LEU A 21 20.10 11.22 -19.93
N ALA A 22 21.25 10.57 -20.19
CA ALA A 22 21.36 9.11 -20.19
C ALA A 22 21.55 8.51 -18.77
N LEU A 23 21.69 9.33 -17.73
CA LEU A 23 21.90 8.88 -16.35
C LEU A 23 20.60 8.61 -15.57
N PHE A 24 19.42 8.93 -16.14
CA PHE A 24 18.13 8.69 -15.49
C PHE A 24 17.42 7.40 -15.93
N SER A 25 17.99 6.63 -16.87
CA SER A 25 17.43 5.33 -17.26
C SER A 25 18.04 4.17 -16.46
N ALA A 26 18.36 4.41 -15.19
CA ALA A 26 18.79 3.36 -14.27
C ALA A 26 17.57 2.50 -13.90
N GLY A 27 17.38 1.43 -14.69
CA GLY A 27 16.77 0.16 -14.33
C GLY A 27 15.52 0.19 -13.46
N THR A 28 14.38 -0.10 -14.08
CA THR A 28 13.24 -0.76 -13.43
C THR A 28 13.63 -2.20 -13.05
N GLN A 29 14.60 -2.33 -12.14
CA GLN A 29 14.69 -3.49 -11.27
C GLN A 29 13.58 -3.29 -10.22
N ALA A 30 13.00 -4.37 -9.72
CA ALA A 30 12.15 -4.33 -8.54
C ALA A 30 13.02 -3.90 -7.34
N GLN A 31 13.35 -2.61 -7.27
CA GLN A 31 13.99 -2.00 -6.13
C GLN A 31 12.95 -2.13 -5.01
N GLY A 32 13.34 -2.77 -3.91
CA GLY A 32 12.53 -2.74 -2.70
C GLY A 32 12.19 -1.30 -2.33
N LEU A 33 11.13 -1.11 -1.55
CA LEU A 33 10.77 0.20 -1.03
C LEU A 33 12.00 0.90 -0.42
N SER A 34 12.19 2.18 -0.75
CA SER A 34 13.27 2.97 -0.17
C SER A 34 12.80 3.66 1.11
N ASP A 35 13.71 3.90 2.07
CA ASP A 35 13.40 4.63 3.30
C ASP A 35 12.75 5.99 3.02
N GLN A 36 13.19 6.68 1.96
CA GLN A 36 12.62 7.95 1.54
C GLN A 36 11.17 7.78 1.06
N THR A 37 10.89 6.79 0.22
CA THR A 37 9.53 6.49 -0.26
C THR A 37 8.58 6.17 0.90
N ILE A 38 9.04 5.36 1.86
CA ILE A 38 8.24 4.99 3.05
C ILE A 38 7.98 6.22 3.92
N SER A 39 8.98 7.08 4.13
CA SER A 39 8.83 8.31 4.90
C SER A 39 7.87 9.30 4.22
N SER A 40 8.03 9.52 2.91
CA SER A 40 7.09 10.32 2.11
C SER A 40 5.66 9.81 2.21
N PHE A 41 5.45 8.49 2.18
CA PHE A 41 4.15 7.88 2.35
C PHE A 41 3.56 8.15 3.74
N ILE A 42 4.33 7.91 4.81
CA ILE A 42 3.89 8.17 6.20
C ILE A 42 3.53 9.64 6.39
N ASP A 43 4.35 10.55 5.88
CA ASP A 43 4.10 11.99 6.00
C ASP A 43 2.85 12.40 5.22
N SER A 44 2.61 11.79 4.05
CA SER A 44 1.40 12.04 3.27
C SER A 44 0.13 11.52 3.95
N LEU A 45 0.18 10.38 4.65
CA LEU A 45 -0.94 9.88 5.44
C LEU A 45 -1.31 10.88 6.55
N LYS A 46 -0.32 11.34 7.32
CA LYS A 46 -0.52 12.33 8.39
C LYS A 46 -1.04 13.67 7.89
N ALA A 47 -0.68 14.04 6.67
CA ALA A 47 -1.19 15.25 6.03
C ALA A 47 -2.63 15.05 5.54
N ALA A 48 -2.95 13.88 4.97
CA ALA A 48 -4.29 13.54 4.51
C ALA A 48 -5.30 13.45 5.67
N GLU A 49 -4.89 12.95 6.85
CA GLU A 49 -5.73 12.97 8.06
C GLU A 49 -6.13 14.40 8.47
N GLN A 50 -5.29 15.40 8.24
CA GLN A 50 -5.63 16.79 8.56
C GLN A 50 -6.69 17.37 7.61
N LEU A 51 -6.99 16.67 6.51
CA LEU A 51 -8.07 16.99 5.58
C LEU A 51 -9.39 16.29 5.95
N GLU A 52 -9.42 15.42 6.99
CA GLU A 52 -10.60 14.65 7.45
C GLU A 52 -11.94 15.42 7.52
N PRO A 53 -12.02 16.71 7.91
CA PRO A 53 -13.29 17.43 7.94
C PRO A 53 -13.99 17.53 6.57
N GLU A 54 -13.25 17.35 5.47
CA GLU A 54 -13.78 17.34 4.09
C GLU A 54 -14.12 15.92 3.61
N PHE A 55 -13.75 14.88 4.37
CA PHE A 55 -14.00 13.46 4.09
C PHE A 55 -15.12 12.84 4.96
N GLU A 56 -15.62 13.52 6.00
CA GLU A 56 -16.74 13.03 6.83
C GLU A 56 -17.98 12.70 5.99
N ASP A 57 -18.33 13.54 5.02
CA ASP A 57 -19.49 13.35 4.12
C ASP A 57 -19.36 12.10 3.21
N LEU A 58 -18.14 11.60 2.97
CA LEU A 58 -17.88 10.42 2.12
C LEU A 58 -18.11 9.08 2.86
N SER A 59 -17.85 9.05 4.16
CA SER A 59 -17.92 7.81 4.96
C SER A 59 -19.35 7.24 5.02
N GLU A 60 -20.37 8.10 5.03
CA GLU A 60 -21.78 7.70 5.04
C GLU A 60 -22.24 7.04 3.72
N ASP A 61 -21.66 7.43 2.59
CA ASP A 61 -22.01 6.91 1.27
C ASP A 61 -21.32 5.56 0.95
N MET A 62 -20.11 5.35 1.47
CA MET A 62 -19.29 4.15 1.22
C MET A 62 -19.79 2.91 2.00
N ASP A 63 -20.30 3.08 3.21
CA ASP A 63 -20.88 1.99 4.03
C ASP A 63 -22.09 1.30 3.35
N SER A 64 -22.74 1.99 2.41
CA SER A 64 -23.93 1.49 1.71
C SER A 64 -23.64 0.50 0.56
N GLN A 65 -22.38 0.37 0.12
CA GLN A 65 -21.99 -0.40 -1.08
C GLN A 65 -21.28 -1.73 -0.79
N ASN A 66 -21.11 -2.11 0.48
CA ASN A 66 -20.49 -3.39 0.84
C ASN A 66 -21.38 -4.57 0.44
N ASP A 67 -21.00 -5.29 -0.61
CA ASP A 67 -21.75 -6.42 -1.19
C ASP A 67 -21.62 -7.73 -0.38
N GLY A 68 -20.93 -7.69 0.76
CA GLY A 68 -20.70 -8.85 1.63
C GLY A 68 -19.52 -9.72 1.20
N THR A 69 -18.76 -9.32 0.17
CA THR A 69 -17.50 -9.96 -0.21
C THR A 69 -16.39 -9.50 0.73
N MET A 70 -15.52 -10.43 1.15
CA MET A 70 -14.33 -10.07 1.93
C MET A 70 -13.40 -9.20 1.07
N PRO A 71 -12.94 -8.04 1.57
CA PRO A 71 -12.08 -7.14 0.81
C PRO A 71 -10.70 -7.77 0.55
N ASP A 72 -10.12 -7.43 -0.61
CA ASP A 72 -8.74 -7.79 -0.92
C ASP A 72 -7.79 -6.81 -0.23
N PHE A 73 -7.39 -7.16 0.99
CA PHE A 73 -6.46 -6.35 1.79
C PHE A 73 -5.09 -6.14 1.15
N SER A 74 -4.72 -6.90 0.11
CA SER A 74 -3.48 -6.66 -0.64
C SER A 74 -3.56 -5.38 -1.48
N ARG A 75 -4.77 -4.84 -1.71
CA ARG A 75 -5.02 -3.69 -2.59
C ARG A 75 -5.81 -2.57 -1.90
N ILE A 76 -5.76 -2.52 -0.57
CA ILE A 76 -6.63 -1.65 0.24
C ILE A 76 -6.55 -0.17 -0.19
N PHE A 77 -5.37 0.37 -0.45
CA PHE A 77 -5.22 1.76 -0.88
C PHE A 77 -5.64 1.94 -2.34
N SER A 78 -5.28 1.00 -3.21
CA SER A 78 -5.69 1.03 -4.62
C SER A 78 -7.21 0.96 -4.80
N ASP A 79 -7.89 0.20 -3.95
CA ASP A 79 -9.34 0.02 -4.03
C ASP A 79 -10.06 1.22 -3.41
N SER A 80 -9.60 1.74 -2.26
CA SER A 80 -10.13 3.01 -1.70
C SER A 80 -9.96 4.18 -2.67
N LEU A 81 -8.88 4.24 -3.45
CA LEU A 81 -8.69 5.28 -4.47
C LEU A 81 -9.77 5.24 -5.56
N LYS A 82 -10.19 4.04 -5.99
CA LYS A 82 -11.25 3.90 -7.00
C LYS A 82 -12.59 4.39 -6.48
N GLU A 83 -12.85 4.19 -5.20
CA GLU A 83 -14.09 4.65 -4.55
C GLU A 83 -14.14 6.18 -4.45
N LEU A 84 -12.97 6.83 -4.36
CA LEU A 84 -12.84 8.30 -4.38
C LEU A 84 -12.93 8.89 -5.79
N GLU A 85 -12.86 8.08 -6.85
CA GLU A 85 -12.87 8.59 -8.23
C GLU A 85 -14.15 9.38 -8.53
N GLY A 86 -13.98 10.64 -8.97
CA GLY A 86 -15.10 11.54 -9.25
C GLY A 86 -15.56 12.39 -8.06
N HIS A 87 -15.00 12.19 -6.86
CA HIS A 87 -15.21 13.09 -5.72
C HIS A 87 -14.23 14.28 -5.73
N GLN A 88 -14.62 15.42 -5.16
CA GLN A 88 -13.73 16.60 -5.03
C GLN A 88 -12.46 16.26 -4.24
N ALA A 89 -12.60 15.38 -3.25
CA ALA A 89 -11.52 14.88 -2.42
C ALA A 89 -10.39 14.20 -3.21
N TYR A 90 -10.68 13.64 -4.38
CA TYR A 90 -9.67 13.01 -5.26
C TYR A 90 -8.61 14.02 -5.69
N GLY A 91 -9.02 15.21 -6.15
CA GLY A 91 -8.08 16.23 -6.64
C GLY A 91 -7.19 16.81 -5.53
N GLN A 92 -7.75 17.00 -4.33
CA GLN A 92 -6.96 17.47 -3.18
C GLN A 92 -5.96 16.42 -2.71
N LEU A 93 -6.36 15.14 -2.71
CA LEU A 93 -5.44 14.06 -2.40
C LEU A 93 -4.33 13.96 -3.46
N GLU A 94 -4.65 14.19 -4.74
CA GLU A 94 -3.66 14.20 -5.82
C GLU A 94 -2.58 15.27 -5.60
N ASP A 95 -2.99 16.51 -5.35
CA ASP A 95 -2.06 17.61 -5.08
C ASP A 95 -1.19 17.30 -3.85
N LEU A 96 -1.80 16.76 -2.78
CA LEU A 96 -1.09 16.39 -1.56
C LEU A 96 -0.04 15.30 -1.81
N VAL A 97 -0.37 14.21 -2.51
CA VAL A 97 0.62 13.14 -2.72
C VAL A 97 1.74 13.59 -3.66
N GLN A 98 1.46 14.46 -4.62
CA GLN A 98 2.48 15.06 -5.49
C GLN A 98 3.44 15.96 -4.72
N ASP A 99 2.95 16.77 -3.78
CA ASP A 99 3.78 17.58 -2.88
C ASP A 99 4.71 16.72 -2.00
N HIS A 100 4.31 15.48 -1.73
CA HIS A 100 5.11 14.49 -0.99
C HIS A 100 6.05 13.65 -1.89
N GLY A 101 6.11 13.96 -3.19
CA GLY A 101 7.07 13.41 -4.14
C GLY A 101 6.62 12.17 -4.91
N PHE A 102 5.32 11.84 -4.87
CA PHE A 102 4.74 10.80 -5.72
C PHE A 102 4.42 11.33 -7.12
N GLY A 103 4.58 10.50 -8.15
CA GLY A 103 4.29 10.89 -9.52
C GLY A 103 2.79 10.91 -9.84
N SER A 104 1.98 10.13 -9.10
CA SER A 104 0.53 10.11 -9.22
C SER A 104 -0.15 9.46 -7.99
N LEU A 105 -1.47 9.59 -7.89
CA LEU A 105 -2.26 8.88 -6.86
C LEU A 105 -2.16 7.36 -6.97
N GLU A 106 -2.11 6.82 -8.19
CA GLU A 106 -1.99 5.38 -8.39
C GLU A 106 -0.62 4.86 -7.94
N GLU A 107 0.45 5.64 -8.14
CA GLU A 107 1.77 5.30 -7.61
C GLU A 107 1.77 5.32 -6.07
N TRP A 108 1.15 6.34 -5.48
CA TRP A 108 0.99 6.45 -4.04
C TRP A 108 0.19 5.28 -3.46
N ALA A 109 -0.94 4.94 -4.06
CA ALA A 109 -1.80 3.85 -3.62
C ALA A 109 -1.10 2.48 -3.75
N ALA A 110 -0.44 2.22 -4.88
CA ALA A 110 0.35 1.00 -5.06
C ALA A 110 1.53 0.91 -4.09
N THR A 111 2.10 2.04 -3.68
CA THR A 111 3.12 2.10 -2.63
C THR A 111 2.53 1.76 -1.27
N GLY A 112 1.36 2.33 -0.94
CA GLY A 112 0.63 2.04 0.29
C GLY A 112 0.27 0.57 0.42
N ASP A 113 -0.23 -0.05 -0.66
CA ASP A 113 -0.52 -1.49 -0.71
C ASP A 113 0.70 -2.34 -0.36
N ARG A 114 1.87 -2.03 -0.94
CA ARG A 114 3.13 -2.75 -0.65
C ARG A 114 3.58 -2.56 0.79
N ILE A 115 3.49 -1.32 1.31
CA ILE A 115 3.85 -0.99 2.69
C ILE A 115 2.94 -1.74 3.66
N PHE A 116 1.62 -1.72 3.43
CA PHE A 116 0.64 -2.40 4.24
C PHE A 116 0.89 -3.90 4.24
N GLN A 117 1.13 -4.50 3.08
CA GLN A 117 1.39 -5.93 3.00
C GLN A 117 2.67 -6.32 3.77
N ALA A 118 3.73 -5.54 3.62
CA ALA A 118 4.99 -5.77 4.31
C ALA A 118 4.83 -5.60 5.83
N TRP A 119 4.05 -4.62 6.28
CA TRP A 119 3.73 -4.45 7.68
C TRP A 119 2.92 -5.63 8.23
N MET A 120 1.88 -6.08 7.54
CA MET A 120 1.09 -7.26 7.91
C MET A 120 1.94 -8.53 8.01
N ALA A 121 2.88 -8.71 7.08
CA ALA A 121 3.85 -9.81 7.15
C ALA A 121 4.70 -9.76 8.41
N ILE A 122 5.17 -8.56 8.79
CA ILE A 122 5.96 -8.35 10.01
C ILE A 122 5.14 -8.64 11.27
N GLU A 123 3.88 -8.20 11.32
CA GLU A 123 2.98 -8.48 12.45
C GLU A 123 2.71 -10.00 12.56
N MET A 124 2.50 -10.69 11.43
CA MET A 124 2.34 -12.14 11.41
C MET A 124 3.59 -12.91 11.85
N GLU A 125 4.79 -12.46 11.48
CA GLU A 125 6.05 -13.04 11.98
C GLU A 125 6.20 -12.87 13.50
N GLN A 126 5.65 -11.78 14.05
CA GLN A 126 5.67 -11.50 15.48
C GLN A 126 4.57 -12.22 16.25
N GLN A 127 3.56 -12.78 15.58
CA GLN A 127 2.54 -13.58 16.24
C GLN A 127 3.19 -14.76 16.95
N SER A 128 2.86 -14.89 18.24
CA SER A 128 3.38 -16.00 19.03
C SER A 128 2.84 -17.34 18.49
N PRO A 129 3.60 -18.44 18.62
CA PRO A 129 3.08 -19.78 18.32
C PRO A 129 1.79 -20.12 19.08
N ALA A 130 1.50 -19.42 20.19
CA ALA A 130 0.26 -19.57 20.94
C ALA A 130 -0.96 -19.04 20.16
N ALA A 131 -0.82 -17.96 19.38
CA ALA A 131 -1.91 -17.44 18.54
C ALA A 131 -2.31 -18.44 17.45
N GLN A 132 -1.33 -19.10 16.83
CA GLN A 132 -1.59 -20.17 15.86
C GLN A 132 -2.26 -21.39 16.51
N GLN A 133 -1.87 -21.72 17.74
CA GLN A 133 -2.50 -22.81 18.50
C GLN A 133 -3.94 -22.47 18.87
N GLU A 134 -4.22 -21.24 19.26
CA GLU A 134 -5.56 -20.75 19.59
C GLU A 134 -6.48 -20.83 18.37
N MET A 135 -6.01 -20.42 17.19
CA MET A 135 -6.76 -20.55 15.94
C MET A 135 -7.09 -22.03 15.63
N ASN A 136 -6.10 -22.92 15.77
CA ASN A 136 -6.33 -24.35 15.57
C ASN A 136 -7.31 -24.95 16.59
N ALA A 137 -7.27 -24.47 17.84
CA ALA A 137 -8.20 -24.89 18.89
C ALA A 137 -9.63 -24.40 18.57
N ALA A 138 -9.80 -23.17 18.10
CA ALA A 138 -11.09 -22.64 17.68
C ALA A 138 -11.70 -23.45 16.52
N MET A 139 -10.88 -23.84 15.53
CA MET A 139 -11.31 -24.76 14.47
C MET A 139 -11.82 -26.09 15.05
N ALA A 140 -11.03 -26.69 15.95
CA ALA A 140 -11.39 -27.96 16.57
C ALA A 140 -12.65 -27.88 17.44
N GLU A 141 -12.89 -26.75 18.09
CA GLU A 141 -14.11 -26.51 18.87
C GLU A 141 -15.35 -26.50 17.97
N ILE A 142 -15.30 -25.78 16.84
CA ILE A 142 -16.39 -25.75 15.85
C ILE A 142 -16.71 -27.16 15.35
N GLU A 143 -15.67 -27.94 15.00
CA GLU A 143 -15.86 -29.31 14.49
C GLU A 143 -16.47 -30.25 15.54
N ASN A 144 -16.04 -30.13 16.80
CA ASN A 144 -16.46 -31.04 17.86
C ASN A 144 -17.72 -30.60 18.60
N ASN A 145 -18.22 -29.38 18.37
CA ASN A 145 -19.40 -28.87 19.07
C ASN A 145 -20.67 -29.70 18.73
N PRO A 146 -21.28 -30.42 19.68
CA PRO A 146 -22.47 -31.23 19.42
C PRO A 146 -23.76 -30.41 19.25
N ASN A 147 -23.74 -29.14 19.65
CA ASN A 147 -24.90 -28.25 19.60
C ASN A 147 -25.05 -27.53 18.26
N MET A 148 -24.11 -27.73 17.33
CA MET A 148 -24.13 -27.12 16.00
C MET A 148 -24.57 -28.11 14.94
N THR A 149 -25.47 -27.67 14.07
CA THR A 149 -25.82 -28.42 12.86
C THR A 149 -24.64 -28.47 11.89
N ALA A 150 -24.63 -29.46 11.00
CA ALA A 150 -23.60 -29.58 9.95
C ALA A 150 -23.51 -28.31 9.09
N GLN A 151 -24.64 -27.67 8.78
CA GLN A 151 -24.69 -26.44 8.01
C GLN A 151 -24.05 -25.26 8.76
N GLN A 152 -24.34 -25.12 10.06
CA GLN A 152 -23.72 -24.07 10.88
C GLN A 152 -22.21 -24.25 11.01
N LYS A 153 -21.74 -25.50 11.18
CA LYS A 153 -20.30 -25.80 11.19
C LYS A 153 -19.64 -25.44 9.87
N ALA A 154 -20.27 -25.81 8.75
CA ALA A 154 -19.75 -25.48 7.43
C ALA A 154 -19.67 -23.97 7.20
N GLN A 155 -20.67 -23.21 7.64
CA GLN A 155 -20.66 -21.75 7.54
C GLN A 155 -19.54 -21.12 8.38
N MET A 156 -19.38 -21.55 9.64
CA MET A 156 -18.32 -21.03 10.51
C MET A 156 -16.92 -21.39 9.99
N ARG A 157 -16.74 -22.61 9.47
CA ARG A 157 -15.50 -23.02 8.81
C ARG A 157 -15.18 -22.11 7.63
N ALA A 158 -16.15 -21.91 6.73
CA ALA A 158 -15.95 -21.06 5.56
C ALA A 158 -15.59 -19.62 5.95
N MET A 159 -16.21 -19.08 6.99
CA MET A 159 -15.88 -17.74 7.51
C MET A 159 -14.43 -17.67 8.03
N MET A 160 -13.99 -18.67 8.80
CA MET A 160 -12.65 -18.70 9.37
C MET A 160 -11.57 -18.93 8.30
N GLU A 161 -11.82 -19.84 7.35
CA GLU A 161 -10.95 -20.06 6.19
C GLU A 161 -10.86 -18.81 5.32
N GLY A 162 -11.97 -18.10 5.11
CA GLY A 162 -11.99 -16.82 4.40
C GLY A 162 -11.15 -15.75 5.11
N ALA A 163 -11.30 -15.61 6.42
CA ALA A 163 -10.50 -14.69 7.22
C ALA A 163 -8.99 -15.02 7.18
N MET A 164 -8.63 -16.30 7.27
CA MET A 164 -7.25 -16.75 7.12
C MET A 164 -6.69 -16.46 5.72
N GLY A 165 -7.47 -16.73 4.68
CA GLY A 165 -7.07 -16.44 3.29
C GLY A 165 -6.83 -14.95 3.07
N ALA A 166 -7.70 -14.11 3.63
CA ALA A 166 -7.56 -12.66 3.57
C ALA A 166 -6.30 -12.17 4.30
N MET A 167 -6.03 -12.69 5.50
CA MET A 167 -4.80 -12.38 6.26
C MET A 167 -3.54 -12.86 5.51
N GLN A 168 -3.59 -14.06 4.92
CA GLN A 168 -2.48 -14.59 4.11
C GLN A 168 -2.22 -13.69 2.89
N SER A 169 -3.28 -13.27 2.18
CA SER A 169 -3.18 -12.34 1.05
C SER A 169 -2.54 -11.01 1.49
N ALA A 170 -3.02 -10.44 2.61
CA ALA A 170 -2.49 -9.22 3.18
C ALA A 170 -1.00 -9.35 3.53
N SER A 171 -0.55 -10.50 4.01
CA SER A 171 0.86 -10.69 4.43
C SER A 171 1.83 -11.13 3.33
N ASN A 172 1.37 -11.28 2.09
CA ASN A 172 2.19 -11.83 1.00
C ASN A 172 3.09 -10.78 0.34
N ALA A 173 4.03 -10.23 1.12
CA ALA A 173 4.91 -9.15 0.67
C ALA A 173 6.28 -9.64 0.16
N PRO A 174 6.90 -8.93 -0.80
CA PRO A 174 8.28 -9.18 -1.18
C PRO A 174 9.25 -9.05 0.01
N PRO A 175 10.24 -9.96 0.18
CA PRO A 175 11.19 -9.89 1.30
C PRO A 175 11.98 -8.57 1.39
N ALA A 176 12.23 -7.93 0.25
CA ALA A 176 12.89 -6.63 0.21
C ALA A 176 12.04 -5.52 0.86
N ASP A 177 10.72 -5.57 0.67
CA ASP A 177 9.78 -4.60 1.23
C ASP A 177 9.60 -4.84 2.74
N ILE A 178 9.49 -6.11 3.17
CA ILE A 178 9.50 -6.50 4.59
C ILE A 178 10.74 -5.94 5.29
N LYS A 179 11.91 -6.08 4.67
CA LYS A 179 13.16 -5.57 5.24
C LYS A 179 13.17 -4.04 5.34
N ALA A 180 12.67 -3.35 4.32
CA ALA A 180 12.63 -1.90 4.26
C ALA A 180 11.61 -1.31 5.25
N VAL A 181 10.46 -1.94 5.43
CA VAL A 181 9.38 -1.46 6.31
C VAL A 181 9.67 -1.69 7.79
N ARG A 182 10.42 -2.74 8.14
CA ARG A 182 10.72 -3.10 9.54
C ARG A 182 11.17 -1.94 10.44
N PRO A 183 12.10 -1.05 10.05
CA PRO A 183 12.48 0.10 10.88
C PRO A 183 11.40 1.19 11.04
N HIS A 184 10.33 1.15 10.25
CA HIS A 184 9.27 2.17 10.22
C HIS A 184 7.94 1.71 10.86
N VAL A 185 7.86 0.48 11.37
CA VAL A 185 6.61 -0.11 11.91
C VAL A 185 5.94 0.78 12.97
N ASP A 186 6.73 1.36 13.88
CA ASP A 186 6.16 2.23 14.91
C ASP A 186 5.60 3.53 14.33
N ALA A 187 6.30 4.13 13.35
CA ALA A 187 5.83 5.33 12.66
C ALA A 187 4.57 5.06 11.81
N LEU A 188 4.46 3.88 11.21
CA LEU A 188 3.26 3.44 10.48
C LEU A 188 2.08 3.23 11.42
N ARG A 189 2.32 2.63 12.59
CA ARG A 189 1.29 2.45 13.62
C ARG A 189 0.74 3.79 14.11
N GLU A 190 1.63 4.73 14.40
CA GLU A 190 1.25 6.11 14.76
C GLU A 190 0.47 6.83 13.64
N ALA A 191 0.84 6.62 12.37
CA ALA A 191 0.23 7.29 11.22
C ALA A 191 -1.09 6.68 10.75
N GLY A 192 -1.37 5.42 11.11
CA GLY A 192 -2.63 4.76 10.81
C GLY A 192 -3.62 4.73 11.99
N ASN A 193 -3.28 5.40 13.10
CA ASN A 193 -4.03 5.38 14.36
C ASN A 193 -4.31 3.95 14.90
N TYR A 194 -3.35 3.03 14.75
CA TYR A 194 -3.46 1.62 15.19
C TYR A 194 -2.85 1.35 16.57
#